data_AF-A0A371D623-F1
#
_entry.id   AF-A0A371D623-F1
#
_cell.length_a   1.000
_cell.length_b   1.000
_cell.length_c   1.000
_cell.angle_alpha   90.00
_cell.angle_beta   90.00
_cell.angle_gamma   90.00
#
_symmetry.space_group_name_H-M   'P 1'
#
loop_
_entity.id
_entity.type
_entity.pdbx_description
1 polymer ?
#
loop_
_entity_poly.entity_id
_entity_poly.type
_entity_poly.pdbx_seq_one_letter_code
_entity_poly.pdbx_strand_id
1 'polypeptide(L)'
;MTDNPANSITIRHCARCGQEPGNGLKLKSCHGCFAGPLYCSTACQTEHWPVHRLAFHGLGLTRDRDFYRILVEPDVLDWGYPSIEAFSLAVSDFLEAHKWAFTTTALSKRVVRFGTFMDDYPPDMVLQYRLSTRGPKRNPAHGFRWNDVRWKRLDEWLTELGLHYMLDEVREALQIARRAADQQFEDGDRYCEAMPVVYTIDDLPLILWQLLPQYDPRGVHPPPGWSKSACEDVAYLCTKSVNNKVVLRCPGDPRAVSHGAGVALPGHFVRSERNWHWQAFEGGWGSAGGVAPHPSVAEILKGDYKSKLRPEDMMRALTVYRDGIPTRGIRMDGDGNPLIYV
;
A
#
# COMPACT_ATOMS: atom_id res chain seq x y z
N MET A 1 33.05 4.58 9.54
CA MET A 1 31.73 4.02 9.16
C MET A 1 31.61 4.21 7.66
N THR A 2 31.72 3.14 6.89
CA THR A 2 31.47 3.17 5.45
C THR A 2 29.96 3.13 5.27
N ASP A 3 29.35 4.27 4.94
CA ASP A 3 27.95 4.30 4.52
C ASP A 3 27.80 3.33 3.36
N ASN A 4 27.01 2.27 3.54
CA ASN A 4 26.70 1.34 2.47
C ASN A 4 25.55 1.97 1.67
N PRO A 5 25.81 2.60 0.50
CA PRO A 5 24.78 3.34 -0.25
C PRO A 5 23.67 2.43 -0.80
N ALA A 6 23.81 1.11 -0.68
CA ALA A 6 22.94 0.12 -1.29
C ALA A 6 21.52 0.03 -0.69
N ASN A 7 21.17 0.78 0.35
CA ASN A 7 19.87 0.64 1.04
C ASN A 7 19.04 1.92 1.20
N SER A 8 19.40 3.06 0.58
CA SER A 8 18.54 4.25 0.68
C SER A 8 17.40 4.20 -0.35
N ILE A 9 16.21 3.80 0.08
CA ILE A 9 15.00 3.84 -0.76
C ILE A 9 14.37 5.23 -0.64
N THR A 10 14.22 5.93 -1.77
CA THR A 10 13.52 7.22 -1.80
C THR A 10 12.00 7.03 -1.79
N ILE A 11 11.26 8.02 -1.29
CA ILE A 11 9.79 7.92 -1.20
C ILE A 11 9.15 8.00 -2.58
N ARG A 12 9.61 8.94 -3.40
CA ARG A 12 8.89 9.31 -4.61
C ARG A 12 9.47 8.55 -5.79
N HIS A 13 8.59 7.98 -6.60
CA HIS A 13 8.96 7.35 -7.86
C HIS A 13 7.97 7.74 -8.96
N CYS A 14 8.40 7.64 -10.22
CA CYS A 14 7.49 7.78 -11.35
C CYS A 14 6.43 6.68 -11.29
N ALA A 15 5.15 7.04 -11.30
CA ALA A 15 4.04 6.08 -11.24
C ALA A 15 3.99 5.14 -12.46
N ARG A 16 4.58 5.53 -13.60
CA ARG A 16 4.65 4.70 -14.80
C ARG A 16 5.87 3.78 -14.83
N CYS A 17 7.08 4.35 -14.76
CA CYS A 17 8.32 3.61 -14.98
C CYS A 17 9.07 3.24 -13.69
N GLY A 18 8.59 3.66 -12.52
CA GLY A 18 9.23 3.38 -11.24
C GLY A 18 10.53 4.15 -10.98
N GLN A 19 10.98 4.98 -11.93
CA GLN A 19 12.24 5.72 -11.78
C GLN A 19 12.19 6.69 -10.59
N GLU A 20 13.24 6.63 -9.76
CA GLU A 20 13.46 7.52 -8.64
C GLU A 20 13.96 8.91 -9.09
N PRO A 21 13.73 9.98 -8.30
CA PRO A 21 14.28 11.31 -8.56
C PRO A 21 15.80 11.30 -8.35
N GLY A 22 16.57 11.08 -9.41
CA GLY A 22 18.04 11.15 -9.41
C GLY A 22 18.59 12.12 -10.46
N ASN A 23 19.85 12.57 -10.30
CA ASN A 23 20.60 13.34 -11.30
C ASN A 23 19.87 14.58 -11.86
N GLY A 24 19.20 15.35 -11.00
CA GLY A 24 18.47 16.56 -11.42
C GLY A 24 17.09 16.32 -12.02
N LEU A 25 16.65 15.06 -12.15
CA LEU A 25 15.30 14.71 -12.55
C LEU A 25 14.30 15.13 -11.47
N LYS A 26 13.42 16.08 -11.79
CA LYS A 26 12.30 16.48 -10.93
C LYS A 26 11.03 15.79 -11.42
N LEU A 27 10.45 14.95 -10.56
CA LEU A 27 9.13 14.38 -10.82
C LEU A 27 8.06 15.49 -10.76
N LYS A 28 7.07 15.40 -11.63
CA LYS A 28 5.94 16.32 -11.74
C LYS A 28 4.66 15.63 -11.28
N SER A 29 3.88 16.29 -10.43
CA SER A 29 2.55 15.82 -10.04
C SER A 29 1.53 16.12 -11.13
N CYS A 30 0.49 15.29 -11.23
CA CYS A 30 -0.67 15.63 -12.03
C CYS A 30 -1.38 16.87 -11.46
N HIS A 31 -1.51 17.93 -12.26
CA HIS A 31 -2.12 19.19 -11.83
C HIS A 31 -3.62 19.10 -11.53
N GLY A 32 -4.31 18.11 -12.10
CA GLY A 32 -5.75 17.96 -11.95
C GLY A 32 -6.17 17.10 -10.75
N CYS A 33 -5.23 16.56 -9.99
CA CYS A 33 -5.49 15.62 -8.90
C CYS A 33 -5.06 16.22 -7.58
N PHE A 34 -5.85 15.98 -6.52
CA PHE A 34 -5.48 16.36 -5.16
C PHE A 34 -4.19 15.66 -4.74
N ALA A 35 -4.20 14.35 -4.44
CA ALA A 35 -3.00 13.57 -4.12
C ALA A 35 -2.54 12.75 -5.33
N GLY A 36 -2.29 13.42 -6.46
CA GLY A 36 -2.02 12.77 -7.74
C GLY A 36 -0.68 12.00 -7.78
N PRO A 37 -0.55 11.03 -8.70
CA PRO A 37 0.71 10.37 -9.00
C PRO A 37 1.77 11.35 -9.53
N LEU A 38 3.03 10.95 -9.35
CA LEU A 38 4.20 11.68 -9.82
C LEU A 38 4.76 11.03 -11.10
N TYR A 39 5.26 11.84 -12.02
CA TYR A 39 5.80 11.37 -13.30
C TYR A 39 7.15 12.02 -13.61
N CYS A 40 8.07 11.25 -14.20
CA CYS A 40 9.34 11.80 -14.68
C CYS A 40 9.19 12.61 -15.97
N SER A 41 8.13 12.37 -16.75
CA SER A 41 7.88 13.04 -18.02
C SER A 41 6.38 13.08 -18.35
N THR A 42 6.00 13.99 -19.25
CA THR A 42 4.64 14.02 -19.81
C THR A 42 4.32 12.74 -20.58
N ALA A 43 5.31 12.12 -21.23
CA ALA A 43 5.11 10.84 -21.93
C ALA A 43 4.66 9.73 -20.96
N CYS A 44 5.34 9.61 -19.81
CA CYS A 44 4.93 8.68 -18.75
C CYS A 44 3.54 8.99 -18.18
N GLN A 45 3.17 10.26 -18.07
CA GLN A 45 1.82 10.65 -17.65
C GLN A 45 0.77 10.26 -18.68
N THR A 46 1.01 10.52 -19.97
CA THR A 46 0.10 10.18 -21.07
C THR A 46 -0.11 8.67 -21.17
N GLU A 47 0.97 7.90 -21.05
CA GLU A 47 0.92 6.44 -21.11
C GLU A 47 0.16 5.83 -19.92
N HIS A 48 0.33 6.39 -18.72
CA HIS A 48 -0.41 5.96 -17.52
C HIS A 48 -1.81 6.60 -17.40
N TRP A 49 -2.15 7.56 -18.27
CA TRP A 49 -3.40 8.32 -18.20
C TRP A 49 -4.67 7.46 -18.19
N PRO A 50 -4.80 6.36 -18.96
CA PRO A 50 -6.00 5.53 -18.95
C PRO A 50 -6.38 5.05 -17.55
N VAL A 51 -5.41 4.53 -16.79
CA VAL A 51 -5.63 4.06 -15.40
C VAL A 51 -5.74 5.24 -14.44
N HIS A 52 -4.84 6.21 -14.56
CA HIS A 52 -4.79 7.37 -13.68
C HIS A 52 -6.08 8.22 -13.73
N ARG A 53 -6.59 8.53 -14.93
CA ARG A 53 -7.79 9.36 -15.08
C ARG A 53 -8.96 8.76 -14.34
N LEU A 54 -9.12 7.45 -14.41
CA LEU A 54 -10.27 6.80 -13.81
C LEU A 54 -10.11 6.80 -12.28
N ALA A 55 -8.90 6.51 -11.80
CA ALA A 55 -8.57 6.55 -10.37
C ALA A 55 -8.52 7.96 -9.74
N PHE A 56 -8.64 9.06 -10.48
CA PHE A 56 -8.56 10.39 -9.85
C PHE A 56 -9.49 11.45 -10.44
N HIS A 57 -10.07 11.20 -11.62
CA HIS A 57 -10.94 12.11 -12.36
C HIS A 57 -12.30 11.51 -12.74
N GLY A 58 -12.50 10.20 -12.56
CA GLY A 58 -13.66 9.47 -13.09
C GLY A 58 -15.01 9.87 -12.50
N LEU A 59 -15.05 10.51 -11.33
CA LEU A 59 -16.31 10.80 -10.63
C LEU A 59 -16.88 12.18 -10.92
N GLY A 60 -16.28 13.01 -11.76
CA GLY A 60 -16.74 14.40 -11.97
C GLY A 60 -16.57 15.33 -10.75
N LEU A 61 -16.43 14.77 -9.54
CA LEU A 61 -16.24 15.46 -8.26
C LEU A 61 -14.94 16.27 -8.19
N THR A 62 -13.94 15.94 -8.99
CA THR A 62 -12.54 16.34 -8.75
C THR A 62 -11.98 17.30 -9.80
N ARG A 63 -12.77 17.74 -10.78
CA ARG A 63 -12.30 18.73 -11.76
C ARG A 63 -12.36 20.15 -11.26
N ASP A 64 -13.13 20.41 -10.22
CA ASP A 64 -13.30 21.75 -9.73
C ASP A 64 -12.25 22.08 -8.66
N ARG A 65 -11.22 22.86 -9.03
CA ARG A 65 -10.30 23.40 -8.02
C ARG A 65 -11.04 24.25 -7.00
N ASP A 66 -12.16 24.87 -7.39
CA ASP A 66 -12.97 25.64 -6.47
C ASP A 66 -13.67 24.72 -5.45
N PHE A 67 -14.04 23.47 -5.80
CA PHE A 67 -14.53 22.50 -4.80
C PHE A 67 -13.51 22.31 -3.68
N TYR A 68 -12.26 22.04 -4.02
CA TYR A 68 -11.19 21.85 -3.04
C TYR A 68 -10.91 23.14 -2.25
N ARG A 69 -10.81 24.27 -2.95
CA ARG A 69 -10.53 25.56 -2.32
C ARG A 69 -11.66 26.01 -1.38
N ILE A 70 -12.92 25.70 -1.70
CA ILE A 70 -14.08 26.15 -0.94
C ILE A 70 -14.40 25.18 0.21
N LEU A 71 -14.36 23.86 -0.04
CA LEU A 71 -14.87 22.86 0.89
C LEU A 71 -13.79 22.11 1.67
N VAL A 72 -12.52 22.17 1.25
CA VAL A 72 -11.42 21.42 1.90
C VAL A 72 -10.37 22.36 2.47
N GLU A 73 -10.05 23.46 1.78
CA GLU A 73 -8.99 24.37 2.22
C GLU A 73 -9.24 25.00 3.60
N PRO A 74 -10.46 25.41 4.00
CA PRO A 74 -10.69 25.95 5.33
C PRO A 74 -10.25 25.00 6.46
N ASP A 75 -10.69 23.74 6.42
CA ASP A 75 -10.32 22.73 7.42
C ASP A 75 -8.82 22.42 7.38
N VAL A 76 -8.24 22.39 6.18
CA VAL A 76 -6.79 22.17 5.98
C VAL A 76 -5.94 23.30 6.60
N LEU A 77 -6.38 24.55 6.45
CA LEU A 77 -5.73 25.71 7.07
C LEU A 77 -5.87 25.66 8.59
N ASP A 78 -7.05 25.28 9.10
CA ASP A 78 -7.30 25.12 10.54
C ASP A 78 -6.44 24.01 11.17
N TRP A 79 -6.09 22.97 10.40
CA TRP A 79 -5.13 21.94 10.82
C TRP A 79 -3.67 22.40 10.77
N GLY A 80 -3.41 23.61 10.29
CA GLY A 80 -2.09 24.25 10.25
C GLY A 80 -1.29 23.99 8.97
N TYR A 81 -1.88 23.39 7.94
CA TYR A 81 -1.20 23.31 6.65
C TYR A 81 -1.22 24.68 5.96
N PRO A 82 -0.16 25.06 5.23
CA PRO A 82 -0.08 26.39 4.62
C PRO A 82 -0.95 26.56 3.37
N SER A 83 -1.36 25.45 2.74
CA SER A 83 -2.28 25.44 1.61
C SER A 83 -2.83 24.03 1.38
N ILE A 84 -3.85 23.93 0.54
CA ILE A 84 -4.39 22.65 0.09
C ILE A 84 -3.37 21.79 -0.66
N GLU A 85 -2.48 22.38 -1.45
CA GLU A 85 -1.41 21.66 -2.15
C GLU A 85 -0.39 21.08 -1.18
N ALA A 86 -0.05 21.79 -0.10
CA ALA A 86 0.86 21.28 0.91
C ALA A 86 0.26 20.07 1.66
N PHE A 87 -1.05 20.12 1.92
CA PHE A 87 -1.77 19.00 2.51
C PHE A 87 -1.88 17.81 1.55
N SER A 88 -2.24 18.05 0.28
CA SER A 88 -2.29 17.02 -0.76
C SER A 88 -0.94 16.30 -0.91
N LEU A 89 0.17 17.06 -0.88
CA LEU A 89 1.52 16.51 -0.93
C LEU A 89 1.81 15.66 0.31
N ALA A 90 1.40 16.10 1.50
CA ALA A 90 1.55 15.32 2.73
C ALA A 90 0.75 14.01 2.69
N VAL A 91 -0.46 14.02 2.14
CA VAL A 91 -1.27 12.80 1.95
C VAL A 91 -0.56 11.85 0.99
N SER A 92 -0.12 12.35 -0.17
CA SER A 92 0.59 11.55 -1.17
C SER A 92 1.86 10.92 -0.60
N ASP A 93 2.70 11.72 0.07
CA ASP A 93 3.94 11.25 0.71
C ASP A 93 3.65 10.23 1.83
N PHE A 94 2.56 10.38 2.59
CA PHE A 94 2.17 9.43 3.64
C PHE A 94 1.69 8.09 3.08
N LEU A 95 0.81 8.13 2.07
CA LEU A 95 0.32 6.92 1.40
C LEU A 95 1.48 6.16 0.76
N GLU A 96 2.41 6.88 0.13
CA GLU A 96 3.60 6.28 -0.46
C GLU A 96 4.56 5.74 0.60
N ALA A 97 4.83 6.51 1.67
CA ALA A 97 5.65 6.06 2.79
C ALA A 97 5.18 4.70 3.32
N HIS A 98 3.87 4.52 3.48
CA HIS A 98 3.24 3.33 4.03
C HIS A 98 2.61 2.38 2.99
N LYS A 99 2.97 2.52 1.71
CA LYS A 99 2.39 1.75 0.59
C LYS A 99 2.40 0.25 0.83
N TRP A 100 3.50 -0.29 1.35
CA TRP A 100 3.61 -1.73 1.66
C TRP A 100 2.55 -2.15 2.69
N ALA A 101 2.38 -1.39 3.78
CA ALA A 101 1.42 -1.70 4.83
C ALA A 101 -0.03 -1.68 4.32
N PHE A 102 -0.39 -0.69 3.48
CA PHE A 102 -1.71 -0.63 2.87
C PHE A 102 -1.94 -1.78 1.90
N THR A 103 -1.02 -2.05 0.97
CA THR A 103 -1.18 -3.15 0.01
C THR A 103 -1.26 -4.51 0.70
N THR A 104 -0.38 -4.77 1.68
CA THR A 104 -0.37 -6.03 2.43
C THR A 104 -1.64 -6.22 3.26
N THR A 105 -2.16 -5.14 3.86
CA THR A 105 -3.44 -5.20 4.57
C THR A 105 -4.60 -5.47 3.63
N ALA A 106 -4.58 -4.88 2.43
CA ALA A 106 -5.60 -5.10 1.43
C ALA A 106 -5.67 -6.58 1.01
N LEU A 107 -4.51 -7.15 0.69
CA LEU A 107 -4.37 -8.58 0.40
C LEU A 107 -4.84 -9.45 1.57
N SER A 108 -4.41 -9.14 2.79
CA SER A 108 -4.78 -9.90 3.99
C SER A 108 -6.29 -9.87 4.24
N LYS A 109 -6.92 -8.69 4.15
CA LYS A 109 -8.37 -8.50 4.35
C LYS A 109 -9.19 -9.18 3.27
N ARG A 110 -8.69 -9.21 2.03
CA ARG A 110 -9.28 -9.97 0.92
C ARG A 110 -9.24 -11.45 1.23
N VAL A 111 -8.08 -11.99 1.58
CA VAL A 111 -7.91 -13.42 1.91
C VAL A 111 -8.83 -13.85 3.06
N VAL A 112 -8.92 -13.05 4.11
CA VAL A 112 -9.77 -13.31 5.27
C VAL A 112 -11.27 -13.32 4.93
N ARG A 113 -11.68 -12.49 3.95
CA ARG A 113 -13.10 -12.27 3.62
C ARG A 113 -13.61 -13.17 2.50
N PHE A 114 -12.84 -13.29 1.42
CA PHE A 114 -13.24 -13.95 0.17
C PHE A 114 -12.45 -15.24 -0.09
N GLY A 115 -11.54 -15.61 0.82
CA GLY A 115 -10.69 -16.77 0.62
C GLY A 115 -9.52 -16.47 -0.32
N THR A 116 -8.93 -17.54 -0.83
CA THR A 116 -7.67 -17.45 -1.58
C THR A 116 -7.89 -16.99 -3.02
N PHE A 117 -8.92 -17.49 -3.65
CA PHE A 117 -9.27 -17.15 -5.03
C PHE A 117 -10.18 -15.93 -5.08
N MET A 118 -10.24 -15.28 -6.24
CA MET A 118 -11.11 -14.12 -6.48
C MET A 118 -12.52 -14.51 -6.93
N ASP A 119 -12.83 -15.80 -7.03
CA ASP A 119 -14.10 -16.30 -7.58
C ASP A 119 -15.35 -15.74 -6.87
N ASP A 120 -15.24 -15.51 -5.56
CA ASP A 120 -16.32 -14.98 -4.72
C ASP A 120 -16.26 -13.45 -4.50
N TYR A 121 -15.35 -12.73 -5.19
CA TYR A 121 -15.17 -11.29 -5.01
C TYR A 121 -16.26 -10.49 -5.72
N PRO A 122 -17.13 -9.74 -5.01
CA PRO A 122 -18.17 -8.97 -5.67
C PRO A 122 -17.59 -7.71 -6.33
N PRO A 123 -17.99 -7.39 -7.59
CA PRO A 123 -17.40 -6.30 -8.35
C PRO A 123 -17.75 -4.90 -7.78
N ASP A 124 -18.80 -4.81 -6.97
CA ASP A 124 -19.26 -3.59 -6.29
C ASP A 124 -18.67 -3.41 -4.88
N MET A 125 -17.71 -4.24 -4.48
CA MET A 125 -17.01 -4.07 -3.20
C MET A 125 -15.81 -3.15 -3.33
N VAL A 126 -15.59 -2.33 -2.30
CA VAL A 126 -14.41 -1.50 -2.10
C VAL A 126 -13.82 -1.72 -0.71
N LEU A 127 -12.50 -1.66 -0.60
CA LEU A 127 -11.83 -1.65 0.70
C LEU A 127 -11.55 -0.22 1.14
N GLN A 128 -12.20 0.23 2.21
CA GLN A 128 -12.05 1.58 2.74
C GLN A 128 -10.99 1.64 3.85
N TYR A 129 -10.01 2.52 3.68
CA TYR A 129 -9.12 3.00 4.72
C TYR A 129 -9.62 4.34 5.26
N ARG A 130 -9.79 4.44 6.58
CA ARG A 130 -10.12 5.69 7.27
C ARG A 130 -8.88 6.24 7.94
N LEU A 131 -8.54 7.48 7.61
CA LEU A 131 -7.36 8.18 8.10
C LEU A 131 -7.80 9.44 8.85
N SER A 132 -7.00 9.89 9.82
CA SER A 132 -7.13 11.23 10.41
C SER A 132 -5.80 11.95 10.36
N THR A 133 -5.84 13.28 10.23
CA THR A 133 -4.62 14.10 10.24
C THR A 133 -4.04 14.21 11.64
N ARG A 134 -2.71 14.34 11.75
CA ARG A 134 -1.98 14.73 12.96
C ARG A 134 -1.40 16.14 12.83
N GLY A 135 -1.92 16.92 11.88
CA GLY A 135 -1.42 18.22 11.47
C GLY A 135 -0.14 18.12 10.63
N PRO A 136 0.42 19.27 10.20
CA PRO A 136 1.61 19.32 9.38
C PRO A 136 2.80 18.69 10.10
N LYS A 137 3.32 17.59 9.55
CA LYS A 137 4.59 16.98 9.97
C LYS A 137 5.57 17.01 8.82
N ARG A 138 6.83 17.32 9.14
CA ARG A 138 7.91 17.28 8.15
C ARG A 138 8.19 15.85 7.70
N ASN A 139 8.11 14.88 8.62
CA ASN A 139 8.35 13.48 8.32
C ASN A 139 7.11 12.87 7.62
N PRO A 140 7.27 12.34 6.41
CA PRO A 140 6.17 11.83 5.58
C PRO A 140 5.43 10.66 6.21
N ALA A 141 6.07 9.87 7.07
CA ALA A 141 5.42 8.75 7.75
C ALA A 141 4.54 9.16 8.96
N HIS A 142 4.58 10.43 9.39
CA HIS A 142 4.02 10.86 10.68
C HIS A 142 2.73 11.69 10.56
N GLY A 143 2.38 12.15 9.35
CA GLY A 143 1.32 13.14 9.13
C GLY A 143 -0.09 12.66 9.45
N PHE A 144 -0.33 11.34 9.44
CA PHE A 144 -1.66 10.79 9.60
C PHE A 144 -1.68 9.60 10.57
N ARG A 145 -2.88 9.30 11.06
CA ARG A 145 -3.22 8.10 11.83
C ARG A 145 -4.16 7.25 10.98
N TRP A 146 -3.95 5.95 11.01
CA TRP A 146 -4.87 4.99 10.43
C TRP A 146 -5.87 4.55 11.49
N ASN A 147 -7.14 4.93 11.29
CA ASN A 147 -8.23 4.69 12.24
C ASN A 147 -8.90 3.34 12.03
N ASP A 148 -9.26 3.01 10.78
CA ASP A 148 -10.02 1.80 10.48
C ASP A 148 -9.74 1.28 9.05
N VAL A 149 -10.02 -0.01 8.83
CA VAL A 149 -10.05 -0.65 7.52
C VAL A 149 -11.22 -1.62 7.41
N ARG A 150 -12.13 -1.35 6.47
CA ARG A 150 -13.37 -2.11 6.33
C ARG A 150 -13.78 -2.31 4.88
N TRP A 151 -14.42 -3.45 4.65
CA TRP A 151 -15.10 -3.74 3.40
C TRP A 151 -16.42 -3.00 3.36
N LYS A 152 -16.72 -2.39 2.21
CA LYS A 152 -17.98 -1.70 1.94
C LYS A 152 -18.49 -2.06 0.57
N ARG A 153 -19.81 -2.18 0.44
CA ARG A 153 -20.45 -2.10 -0.87
C ARG A 153 -20.40 -0.66 -1.37
N LEU A 154 -20.34 -0.49 -2.68
CA LEU A 154 -20.22 0.82 -3.32
C LEU A 154 -21.41 1.73 -2.97
N ASP A 155 -22.63 1.21 -2.94
CA ASP A 155 -23.84 1.93 -2.57
C ASP A 155 -23.84 2.37 -1.09
N GLU A 156 -23.44 1.47 -0.18
CA GLU A 156 -23.29 1.77 1.24
C GLU A 156 -22.26 2.88 1.46
N TRP A 157 -21.10 2.76 0.81
CA TRP A 157 -20.01 3.73 0.92
C TRP A 157 -20.42 5.11 0.40
N LEU A 158 -21.05 5.18 -0.78
CA LEU A 158 -21.53 6.44 -1.34
C LEU A 158 -22.66 7.05 -0.49
N THR A 159 -23.52 6.22 0.10
CA THR A 159 -24.58 6.69 1.00
C THR A 159 -23.99 7.34 2.26
N GLU A 160 -22.95 6.75 2.87
CA GLU A 160 -22.24 7.34 4.02
C GLU A 160 -21.64 8.73 3.69
N LEU A 161 -21.28 8.94 2.42
CA LEU A 161 -20.72 10.19 1.94
C LEU A 161 -21.77 11.20 1.46
N GLY A 162 -23.06 10.83 1.46
CA GLY A 162 -24.12 11.66 0.88
C GLY A 162 -24.10 11.73 -0.66
N LEU A 163 -23.39 10.80 -1.33
CA LEU A 163 -23.16 10.76 -2.77
C LEU A 163 -23.91 9.61 -3.47
N HIS A 164 -24.97 9.08 -2.85
CA HIS A 164 -25.73 7.95 -3.39
C HIS A 164 -26.30 8.19 -4.79
N TYR A 165 -26.58 9.45 -5.15
CA TYR A 165 -27.07 9.85 -6.47
C TYR A 165 -26.05 9.58 -7.60
N MET A 166 -24.77 9.38 -7.25
CA MET A 166 -23.69 9.11 -8.20
C MET A 166 -23.42 7.61 -8.40
N LEU A 167 -24.23 6.72 -7.82
CA LEU A 167 -23.92 5.29 -7.77
C LEU A 167 -23.65 4.68 -9.16
N ASP A 168 -24.48 4.99 -10.15
CA ASP A 168 -24.33 4.42 -11.49
C ASP A 168 -23.09 4.96 -12.22
N GLU A 169 -22.81 6.26 -12.09
CA GLU A 169 -21.63 6.92 -12.65
C GLU A 169 -20.34 6.37 -12.03
N VAL A 170 -20.32 6.21 -10.70
CA VAL A 170 -19.19 5.64 -9.96
C VAL A 170 -18.98 4.17 -10.36
N ARG A 171 -20.06 3.41 -10.51
CA ARG A 171 -20.00 2.00 -10.93
C ARG A 171 -19.45 1.87 -12.33
N GLU A 172 -19.92 2.67 -13.28
CA GLU A 172 -19.40 2.71 -14.64
C GLU A 172 -17.92 3.10 -14.67
N ALA A 173 -17.55 4.19 -13.99
CA ALA A 173 -16.17 4.65 -13.89
C ALA A 173 -15.25 3.55 -13.32
N LEU A 174 -15.70 2.84 -12.27
CA LEU A 174 -14.96 1.74 -11.67
C LEU A 174 -14.79 0.56 -12.63
N GLN A 175 -15.82 0.18 -13.39
CA GLN A 175 -15.73 -0.87 -14.39
C GLN A 175 -14.74 -0.53 -15.50
N ILE A 176 -14.76 0.71 -16.00
CA ILE A 176 -13.78 1.17 -16.98
C ILE A 176 -12.36 1.12 -16.37
N ALA A 177 -12.22 1.55 -15.10
CA ALA A 177 -10.94 1.57 -14.41
C ALA A 177 -10.34 0.17 -14.26
N ARG A 178 -11.17 -0.80 -13.87
CA ARG A 178 -10.78 -2.21 -13.76
C ARG A 178 -10.31 -2.75 -15.10
N ARG A 179 -11.08 -2.58 -16.18
CA ARG A 179 -10.67 -3.02 -17.52
C ARG A 179 -9.32 -2.44 -17.95
N ALA A 180 -9.08 -1.15 -17.67
CA ALA A 180 -7.80 -0.51 -17.98
C ALA A 180 -6.64 -1.06 -17.13
N ALA A 181 -6.90 -1.36 -15.85
CA ALA A 181 -5.93 -2.02 -14.99
C ALA A 181 -5.68 -3.47 -15.43
N ASP A 182 -6.72 -4.21 -15.82
CA ASP A 182 -6.61 -5.57 -16.32
C ASP A 182 -5.68 -5.61 -17.54
N GLN A 183 -5.90 -4.74 -18.52
CA GLN A 183 -5.00 -4.60 -19.69
C GLN A 183 -3.57 -4.22 -19.31
N GLN A 184 -3.37 -3.47 -18.23
CA GLN A 184 -2.03 -3.10 -17.77
C GLN A 184 -1.31 -4.25 -17.07
N PHE A 185 -2.04 -5.15 -16.41
CA PHE A 185 -1.48 -6.19 -15.53
C PHE A 185 -1.66 -7.60 -16.08
N GLU A 186 -2.35 -7.79 -17.22
CA GLU A 186 -2.62 -9.09 -17.84
C GLU A 186 -1.36 -9.90 -18.16
N ASP A 187 -0.25 -9.23 -18.47
CA ASP A 187 1.05 -9.88 -18.71
C ASP A 187 1.68 -10.47 -17.43
N GLY A 188 1.12 -10.16 -16.26
CA GLY A 188 1.53 -10.72 -14.99
C GLY A 188 1.10 -12.18 -14.87
N ASP A 189 2.08 -13.08 -14.67
CA ASP A 189 1.82 -14.48 -14.30
C ASP A 189 0.80 -14.53 -13.15
N ARG A 190 -0.38 -15.10 -13.44
CA ARG A 190 -1.52 -15.26 -12.50
C ARG A 190 -2.22 -13.98 -12.06
N TYR A 191 -2.13 -12.90 -12.83
CA TYR A 191 -3.04 -11.77 -12.62
C TYR A 191 -4.50 -12.23 -12.69
N CYS A 192 -5.32 -11.78 -11.73
CA CYS A 192 -6.75 -12.12 -11.68
C CYS A 192 -7.62 -10.90 -11.96
N GLU A 193 -7.46 -9.87 -11.12
CA GLU A 193 -8.32 -8.68 -11.16
C GLU A 193 -7.68 -7.53 -10.38
N ALA A 194 -8.09 -6.30 -10.70
CA ALA A 194 -7.74 -5.12 -9.94
C ALA A 194 -8.80 -4.81 -8.87
N MET A 195 -8.37 -4.78 -7.62
CA MET A 195 -9.23 -4.52 -6.46
C MET A 195 -9.24 -3.04 -6.08
N PRO A 196 -10.41 -2.38 -6.03
CA PRO A 196 -10.53 -1.00 -5.60
C PRO A 196 -10.34 -0.82 -4.10
N VAL A 197 -9.48 0.14 -3.80
CA VAL A 197 -9.20 0.65 -2.48
C VAL A 197 -9.59 2.12 -2.44
N VAL A 198 -10.25 2.55 -1.38
CA VAL A 198 -10.59 3.95 -1.14
C VAL A 198 -9.95 4.40 0.17
N TYR A 199 -9.42 5.62 0.19
CA TYR A 199 -8.92 6.31 1.36
C TYR A 199 -9.81 7.51 1.61
N THR A 200 -10.30 7.60 2.83
CA THR A 200 -11.09 8.73 3.33
C THR A 200 -10.31 9.36 4.48
N ILE A 201 -10.31 10.68 4.51
CA ILE A 201 -9.74 11.45 5.63
C ILE A 201 -10.93 11.94 6.44
N ASP A 202 -10.98 11.57 7.71
CA ASP A 202 -12.04 11.99 8.62
C ASP A 202 -12.15 13.52 8.59
N ASP A 203 -13.40 13.99 8.66
CA ASP A 203 -13.81 15.39 8.61
C ASP A 203 -13.53 16.12 7.28
N LEU A 204 -13.08 15.42 6.23
CA LEU A 204 -12.99 15.98 4.88
C LEU A 204 -13.90 15.26 3.88
N PRO A 205 -14.55 15.99 2.97
CA PRO A 205 -15.24 15.41 1.82
C PRO A 205 -14.23 14.97 0.73
N LEU A 206 -13.13 14.34 1.13
CA LEU A 206 -12.05 13.90 0.25
C LEU A 206 -12.10 12.38 0.08
N ILE A 207 -12.14 11.96 -1.18
CA ILE A 207 -12.04 10.57 -1.59
C ILE A 207 -10.80 10.42 -2.45
N LEU A 208 -9.90 9.55 -2.02
CA LEU A 208 -8.81 9.07 -2.85
C LEU A 208 -9.06 7.59 -3.12
N TRP A 209 -8.91 7.13 -4.36
CA TRP A 209 -9.07 5.71 -4.65
C TRP A 209 -7.94 5.21 -5.55
N GLN A 210 -7.63 3.94 -5.41
CA GLN A 210 -6.55 3.24 -6.10
C GLN A 210 -7.04 1.85 -6.49
N LEU A 211 -6.50 1.34 -7.59
CA LEU A 211 -6.69 -0.04 -8.00
C LEU A 211 -5.44 -0.83 -7.63
N LEU A 212 -5.59 -1.86 -6.81
CA LEU A 212 -4.52 -2.76 -6.42
C LEU A 212 -4.63 -4.06 -7.21
N PRO A 213 -3.64 -4.40 -8.07
CA PRO A 213 -3.67 -5.67 -8.78
C PRO A 213 -3.63 -6.85 -7.79
N GLN A 214 -4.48 -7.84 -8.05
CA GLN A 214 -4.53 -9.10 -7.31
C GLN A 214 -4.00 -10.22 -8.19
N TYR A 215 -3.32 -11.17 -7.56
CA TYR A 215 -2.70 -12.31 -8.21
C TYR A 215 -3.12 -13.59 -7.49
N ASP A 216 -3.39 -14.63 -8.25
CA ASP A 216 -3.72 -15.93 -7.70
C ASP A 216 -2.47 -16.58 -7.10
N PRO A 217 -2.62 -17.30 -5.99
CA PRO A 217 -1.49 -17.92 -5.31
C PRO A 217 -0.87 -19.03 -6.16
N ARG A 218 0.47 -19.11 -6.27
CA ARG A 218 1.05 -20.17 -7.13
C ARG A 218 0.79 -21.60 -6.64
N GLY A 219 0.53 -21.78 -5.35
CA GLY A 219 0.24 -23.07 -4.73
C GLY A 219 -1.26 -23.27 -4.47
N VAL A 220 -1.75 -24.49 -4.67
CA VAL A 220 -3.13 -24.89 -4.32
C VAL A 220 -3.30 -25.02 -2.80
N HIS A 221 -2.19 -25.24 -2.08
CA HIS A 221 -2.21 -25.43 -0.63
C HIS A 221 -1.66 -24.20 0.11
N PRO A 222 -2.32 -23.80 1.20
CA PRO A 222 -1.80 -22.75 2.07
C PRO A 222 -0.43 -23.19 2.63
N PRO A 223 0.57 -22.28 2.69
CA PRO A 223 1.87 -22.63 3.22
C PRO A 223 1.79 -22.97 4.72
N PRO A 224 2.77 -23.72 5.27
CA PRO A 224 2.83 -23.97 6.71
C PRO A 224 2.73 -22.68 7.52
N GLY A 225 1.90 -22.69 8.58
CA GLY A 225 1.62 -21.51 9.40
C GLY A 225 0.59 -20.53 8.82
N TRP A 226 0.19 -20.69 7.56
CA TRP A 226 -0.91 -19.91 7.01
C TRP A 226 -2.22 -20.25 7.73
N SER A 227 -2.91 -19.20 8.17
CA SER A 227 -4.24 -19.30 8.74
C SER A 227 -4.96 -17.97 8.53
N LYS A 228 -6.29 -17.98 8.63
CA LYS A 228 -7.09 -16.74 8.68
C LYS A 228 -6.58 -15.81 9.80
N SER A 229 -6.24 -16.38 10.96
CA SER A 229 -5.67 -15.64 12.09
C SER A 229 -4.33 -14.98 11.75
N ALA A 230 -3.45 -15.66 11.00
CA ALA A 230 -2.18 -15.07 10.56
C ALA A 230 -2.40 -13.89 9.61
N CYS A 231 -3.38 -13.98 8.70
CA CYS A 231 -3.73 -12.85 7.82
C CYS A 231 -4.33 -11.68 8.61
N GLU A 232 -5.19 -11.94 9.60
CA GLU A 232 -5.71 -10.91 10.50
C GLU A 232 -4.58 -10.24 11.29
N ASP A 233 -3.62 -11.01 11.78
CA ASP A 233 -2.44 -10.53 12.50
C ASP A 233 -1.52 -9.67 11.63
N VAL A 234 -1.34 -10.01 10.34
CA VAL A 234 -0.56 -9.18 9.39
C VAL A 234 -1.24 -7.84 9.16
N ALA A 235 -2.57 -7.83 8.97
CA ALA A 235 -3.32 -6.58 8.86
C ALA A 235 -3.19 -5.73 10.14
N TYR A 236 -3.28 -6.37 11.31
CA TYR A 236 -3.10 -5.72 12.61
C TYR A 236 -1.68 -5.16 12.78
N LEU A 237 -0.65 -5.93 12.43
CA LEU A 237 0.76 -5.51 12.40
C LEU A 237 0.94 -4.26 11.54
N CYS A 238 0.37 -4.24 10.34
CA CYS A 238 0.43 -3.12 9.41
C CYS A 238 -0.18 -1.86 10.03
N THR A 239 -1.41 -1.94 10.55
CA THR A 239 -2.07 -0.80 11.20
C THR A 239 -1.29 -0.31 12.42
N LYS A 240 -0.79 -1.21 13.27
CA LYS A 240 0.05 -0.87 14.42
C LYS A 240 1.36 -0.20 13.99
N SER A 241 1.98 -0.66 12.91
CA SER A 241 3.21 -0.08 12.37
C SER A 241 3.00 1.36 11.93
N VAL A 242 1.99 1.61 11.08
CA VAL A 242 1.62 2.96 10.63
C VAL A 242 1.34 3.88 11.82
N ASN A 243 0.55 3.42 12.79
CA ASN A 243 0.17 4.24 13.94
C ASN A 243 1.34 4.54 14.90
N ASN A 244 2.33 3.64 14.97
CA ASN A 244 3.58 3.80 15.72
C ASN A 244 4.72 4.42 14.88
N LYS A 245 4.40 4.99 13.71
CA LYS A 245 5.35 5.70 12.85
C LYS A 245 6.49 4.80 12.32
N VAL A 246 6.24 3.49 12.26
CA VAL A 246 7.16 2.50 11.70
C VAL A 246 6.78 2.25 10.26
N VAL A 247 7.73 2.42 9.36
CA VAL A 247 7.57 2.23 7.93
C VAL A 247 8.09 0.85 7.54
N LEU A 248 7.24 0.05 6.91
CA LEU A 248 7.57 -1.28 6.43
C LEU A 248 8.04 -1.21 4.98
N ARG A 249 9.26 -1.71 4.69
CA ARG A 249 9.79 -1.86 3.32
C ARG A 249 10.45 -3.23 3.18
N CYS A 250 10.30 -3.85 2.01
CA CYS A 250 11.07 -5.05 1.67
C CYS A 250 12.45 -4.60 1.17
N PRO A 251 13.55 -4.88 1.89
CA PRO A 251 14.88 -4.63 1.36
C PRO A 251 15.17 -5.65 0.25
N GLY A 252 15.74 -5.18 -0.85
CA GLY A 252 16.17 -6.03 -1.97
C GLY A 252 15.44 -5.75 -3.28
N ASP A 253 16.05 -6.21 -4.37
CA ASP A 253 15.44 -6.19 -5.69
C ASP A 253 14.16 -7.03 -5.64
N PRO A 254 12.97 -6.47 -5.94
CA PRO A 254 11.74 -7.24 -6.00
C PRO A 254 11.80 -8.42 -6.99
N ARG A 255 12.79 -8.45 -7.90
CA ARG A 255 13.06 -9.56 -8.82
C ARG A 255 14.00 -10.62 -8.26
N ALA A 256 14.72 -10.33 -7.17
CA ALA A 256 15.63 -11.29 -6.54
C ALA A 256 14.84 -12.23 -5.64
N VAL A 257 14.70 -13.49 -6.06
CA VAL A 257 14.08 -14.59 -5.30
C VAL A 257 15.03 -15.11 -4.20
N SER A 258 15.61 -14.21 -3.40
CA SER A 258 16.50 -14.60 -2.30
C SER A 258 15.70 -14.92 -1.02
N HIS A 259 16.33 -15.60 -0.06
CA HIS A 259 15.75 -16.15 1.19
C HIS A 259 15.10 -15.14 2.18
N GLY A 260 14.84 -13.90 1.74
CA GLY A 260 14.07 -12.88 2.48
C GLY A 260 12.98 -12.20 1.65
N ALA A 261 12.73 -12.64 0.41
CA ALA A 261 11.73 -12.05 -0.47
C ALA A 261 10.35 -12.03 0.22
N GLY A 262 9.76 -10.82 0.28
CA GLY A 262 8.43 -10.59 0.84
C GLY A 262 8.34 -10.29 2.33
N VAL A 263 9.42 -10.44 3.10
CA VAL A 263 9.43 -10.02 4.50
C VAL A 263 9.84 -8.56 4.55
N ALA A 264 8.89 -7.66 4.84
CA ALA A 264 9.23 -6.27 5.07
C ALA A 264 10.00 -6.11 6.38
N LEU A 265 11.02 -5.26 6.38
CA LEU A 265 11.71 -4.82 7.59
C LEU A 265 11.07 -3.55 8.14
N PRO A 266 11.08 -3.37 9.47
CA PRO A 266 10.65 -2.13 10.08
C PRO A 266 11.77 -1.09 9.96
N GLY A 267 11.39 0.15 9.67
CA GLY A 267 12.32 1.26 9.57
C GLY A 267 11.65 2.62 9.74
N HIS A 268 12.39 3.66 9.42
CA HIS A 268 11.95 5.05 9.53
C HIS A 268 12.55 5.92 8.42
N PHE A 269 11.94 7.07 8.16
CA PHE A 269 12.51 8.05 7.24
C PHE A 269 13.48 8.99 7.96
N VAL A 270 14.70 9.05 7.46
CA VAL A 270 15.73 10.01 7.83
C VAL A 270 15.92 11.04 6.72
N ARG A 271 16.21 12.28 7.09
CA ARG A 271 16.44 13.34 6.11
C ARG A 271 17.93 13.49 5.86
N SER A 272 18.38 13.26 4.63
CA SER A 272 19.75 13.51 4.19
C SER A 272 19.73 14.29 2.87
N GLU A 273 20.58 15.31 2.76
CA GLU A 273 20.67 16.16 1.56
C GLU A 273 19.31 16.72 1.08
N ARG A 274 18.46 17.13 2.04
CA ARG A 274 17.09 17.62 1.82
C ARG A 274 16.08 16.57 1.36
N ASN A 275 16.51 15.35 1.04
CA ASN A 275 15.66 14.23 0.64
C ASN A 275 15.34 13.31 1.82
N TRP A 276 14.22 12.61 1.72
CA TRP A 276 13.83 11.58 2.69
C TRP A 276 14.28 10.22 2.20
N HIS A 277 15.00 9.51 3.06
CA HIS A 277 15.52 8.18 2.80
C HIS A 277 14.97 7.23 3.85
N TRP A 278 14.47 6.08 3.42
CA TRP A 278 14.09 5.03 4.36
C TRP A 278 15.34 4.33 4.89
N GLN A 279 15.38 4.10 6.19
CA GLN A 279 16.43 3.35 6.87
C GLN A 279 15.80 2.30 7.78
N ALA A 280 16.22 1.04 7.62
CA ALA A 280 15.83 -0.05 8.51
C ALA A 280 16.30 0.21 9.95
N PHE A 281 15.51 -0.20 10.94
CA PHE A 281 15.98 -0.22 12.31
C PHE A 281 17.04 -1.32 12.50
N GLU A 282 18.05 -1.03 13.31
CA GLU A 282 19.03 -2.05 13.72
C GLU A 282 18.31 -3.22 14.41
N GLY A 283 18.65 -4.44 14.01
CA GLY A 283 18.03 -5.66 14.52
C GLY A 283 16.66 -6.02 13.93
N GLY A 284 16.08 -5.19 13.05
CA GLY A 284 14.84 -5.47 12.34
C GLY A 284 13.65 -5.70 13.28
N TRP A 285 12.97 -6.85 13.14
CA TRP A 285 11.85 -7.25 14.02
C TRP A 285 12.30 -7.88 15.34
N GLY A 286 13.60 -8.14 15.51
CA GLY A 286 14.14 -8.84 16.66
C GLY A 286 15.23 -9.80 16.18
N SER A 287 16.48 -9.50 16.52
CA SER A 287 17.60 -10.33 16.09
C SER A 287 17.80 -11.50 17.04
N ALA A 288 17.92 -12.69 16.46
CA ALA A 288 18.81 -13.71 16.97
C ALA A 288 20.17 -13.05 17.26
N GLY A 289 20.52 -12.87 18.54
CA GLY A 289 21.66 -12.06 18.96
C GLY A 289 21.40 -11.15 20.17
N GLY A 290 20.14 -11.02 20.62
CA GLY A 290 19.81 -10.36 21.90
C GLY A 290 19.78 -8.83 21.86
N VAL A 291 19.87 -8.21 20.68
CA VAL A 291 19.68 -6.76 20.54
C VAL A 291 18.21 -6.43 20.76
N ALA A 292 17.94 -5.54 21.71
CA ALA A 292 16.58 -5.09 21.99
C ALA A 292 16.02 -4.34 20.76
N PRO A 293 14.78 -4.63 20.34
CA PRO A 293 14.16 -3.91 19.23
C PRO A 293 13.99 -2.43 19.57
N HIS A 294 13.99 -1.59 18.54
CA HIS A 294 13.66 -0.16 18.68
C HIS A 294 12.33 0.02 19.46
N PRO A 295 12.18 1.02 20.35
CA PRO A 295 11.00 1.14 21.21
C PRO A 295 9.65 1.10 20.47
N SER A 296 9.56 1.74 19.30
CA SER A 296 8.34 1.68 18.47
C SER A 296 8.05 0.27 17.94
N VAL A 297 9.09 -0.51 17.61
CA VAL A 297 8.96 -1.91 17.20
C VAL A 297 8.56 -2.76 18.39
N ALA A 298 9.18 -2.58 19.55
CA ALA A 298 8.81 -3.26 20.78
C ALA A 298 7.31 -3.05 21.11
N GLU A 299 6.81 -1.83 20.95
CA GLU A 299 5.39 -1.52 21.18
C GLU A 299 4.44 -2.23 20.19
N ILE A 300 4.87 -2.38 18.92
CA ILE A 300 4.12 -3.17 17.94
C ILE A 300 4.10 -4.65 18.35
N LEU A 301 5.22 -5.19 18.83
CA LEU A 301 5.35 -6.60 19.21
C LEU A 301 4.56 -6.99 20.48
N LYS A 302 4.20 -6.02 21.33
CA LYS A 302 3.31 -6.25 22.49
C LYS A 302 1.83 -6.49 22.10
N GLY A 303 1.51 -6.41 20.80
CA GLY A 303 0.16 -6.67 20.29
C GLY A 303 -0.35 -8.08 20.63
N ASP A 304 -1.67 -8.21 20.75
CA ASP A 304 -2.31 -9.51 20.96
C ASP A 304 -2.52 -10.23 19.61
N TYR A 305 -1.43 -10.82 19.11
CA TYR A 305 -1.44 -11.61 17.88
C TYR A 305 -2.10 -12.97 18.12
N LYS A 306 -3.11 -13.32 17.32
CA LYS A 306 -3.93 -14.53 17.47
C LYS A 306 -3.18 -15.79 17.05
N SER A 307 -2.43 -15.72 15.95
CA SER A 307 -1.66 -16.82 15.37
C SER A 307 -0.46 -17.24 16.21
N LYS A 308 0.00 -16.36 17.11
CA LYS A 308 1.25 -16.51 17.90
C LYS A 308 2.51 -16.66 17.03
N LEU A 309 2.40 -16.39 15.73
CA LEU A 309 3.54 -16.34 14.82
C LEU A 309 4.34 -15.06 15.03
N ARG A 310 5.63 -15.12 14.72
CA ARG A 310 6.45 -13.91 14.62
C ARG A 310 6.05 -13.10 13.38
N PRO A 311 6.30 -11.77 13.37
CA PRO A 311 6.06 -10.93 12.21
C PRO A 311 6.65 -11.47 10.91
N GLU A 312 7.88 -11.95 10.93
CA GLU A 312 8.56 -12.47 9.75
C GLU A 312 7.86 -13.71 9.21
N ASP A 313 7.40 -14.60 10.09
CA ASP A 313 6.77 -15.85 9.71
C ASP A 313 5.35 -15.61 9.15
N MET A 314 4.58 -14.70 9.74
CA MET A 314 3.27 -14.33 9.20
C MET A 314 3.37 -13.61 7.84
N MET A 315 4.35 -12.72 7.66
CA MET A 315 4.59 -12.06 6.36
C MET A 315 5.13 -13.03 5.31
N ARG A 316 5.99 -13.97 5.70
CA ARG A 316 6.51 -15.01 4.80
C ARG A 316 5.37 -15.95 4.37
N ALA A 317 4.50 -16.36 5.28
CA ALA A 317 3.33 -17.17 4.94
C ALA A 317 2.44 -16.45 3.92
N LEU A 318 2.22 -15.13 4.06
CA LEU A 318 1.45 -14.34 3.11
C LEU A 318 2.17 -14.11 1.78
N THR A 319 3.50 -14.02 1.77
CA THR A 319 4.28 -13.82 0.54
C THR A 319 4.41 -15.12 -0.26
N VAL A 320 4.74 -16.24 0.40
CA VAL A 320 4.76 -17.57 -0.25
C VAL A 320 3.39 -17.87 -0.85
N TYR A 321 2.34 -17.41 -0.18
CA TYR A 321 0.99 -17.43 -0.73
C TYR A 321 0.90 -16.61 -2.04
N ARG A 322 1.34 -15.35 -2.07
CA ARG A 322 1.29 -14.49 -3.27
C ARG A 322 2.19 -14.99 -4.41
N ASP A 323 3.46 -15.24 -4.13
CA ASP A 323 4.51 -15.46 -5.13
C ASP A 323 4.75 -16.94 -5.42
N GLY A 324 4.10 -17.84 -4.67
CA GLY A 324 4.39 -19.27 -4.70
C GLY A 324 5.59 -19.70 -3.88
N ILE A 325 5.73 -21.01 -3.71
CA ILE A 325 7.03 -21.59 -3.35
C ILE A 325 7.92 -21.44 -4.59
N PRO A 326 9.10 -20.81 -4.50
CA PRO A 326 10.06 -20.79 -5.59
C PRO A 326 10.37 -22.21 -6.06
N THR A 327 9.91 -22.60 -7.24
CA THR A 327 10.15 -23.95 -7.79
C THR A 327 11.59 -24.13 -8.28
N ARG A 328 12.37 -23.05 -8.39
CA ARG A 328 13.82 -23.12 -8.67
C ARG A 328 14.57 -23.48 -7.38
N GLY A 329 14.74 -24.78 -7.15
CA GLY A 329 15.58 -25.30 -6.07
C GLY A 329 14.96 -26.45 -5.26
N ILE A 330 13.71 -26.83 -5.53
CA ILE A 330 13.12 -28.03 -4.95
C ILE A 330 13.87 -29.24 -5.54
N ARG A 331 14.80 -29.80 -4.78
CA ARG A 331 15.31 -31.14 -5.06
C ARG A 331 14.15 -32.09 -4.83
N MET A 332 13.68 -32.73 -5.88
CA MET A 332 12.80 -33.86 -5.74
C MET A 332 13.62 -35.02 -5.17
N ASP A 333 13.04 -35.82 -4.29
CA ASP A 333 13.64 -37.12 -3.94
C ASP A 333 13.61 -38.06 -5.15
N GLY A 334 14.17 -39.26 -5.00
CA GLY A 334 14.17 -40.28 -6.05
C GLY A 334 12.78 -40.73 -6.50
N ASP A 335 11.74 -40.40 -5.74
CA ASP A 335 10.34 -40.75 -5.97
C ASP A 335 9.51 -39.58 -6.52
N GLY A 336 10.13 -38.41 -6.76
CA GLY A 336 9.44 -37.25 -7.29
C GLY A 336 8.69 -36.43 -6.23
N ASN A 337 8.94 -36.63 -4.94
CA ASN A 337 8.38 -35.78 -3.89
C ASN A 337 9.30 -34.57 -3.62
N PRO A 338 8.73 -33.37 -3.40
CA PRO A 338 9.52 -32.20 -3.04
C PRO A 338 10.21 -32.38 -1.68
N LEU A 339 11.55 -32.34 -1.64
CA LEU A 339 12.29 -32.27 -0.37
C LEU A 339 12.15 -30.86 0.21
N ILE A 340 11.24 -30.71 1.18
CA ILE A 340 11.09 -29.49 1.97
C ILE A 340 12.16 -29.51 3.06
N TYR A 341 13.23 -28.74 2.88
CA TYR A 341 14.13 -28.43 4.00
C TYR A 341 13.42 -27.39 4.88
N VAL A 342 13.05 -27.80 6.09
CA VAL A 342 12.48 -26.94 7.14
C VAL A 342 13.57 -26.08 7.75
#